data_AF-I4EJ71-F1
#
_entry.id   AF-I4EJ71-F1
#
_cell.length_a   1.000
_cell.length_b   1.000
_cell.length_c   1.000
_cell.angle_alpha   90.00
_cell.angle_beta   90.00
_cell.angle_gamma   90.00
#
_symmetry.space_group_name_H-M   'P 1'
#
loop_
_entity.id
_entity.type
_entity.pdbx_description
1 polymer ?
#
loop_
_entity_poly.entity_id
_entity_poly.type
_entity_poly.pdbx_seq_one_letter_code
_entity_poly.pdbx_strand_id
1 'polypeptide(L)'
;MTRRVFPHRVTIAILLVLLTGMLPFTVLAQEAPVRTNIQYFLPFNAQGLVIGIAVTGRVRGSCFAGSVADPGRPDAWRCSGTGNQTLDPCFENPYHTTPNVLACAQTPFDANVTLLTLTQPLPTTQVNRVNPAAIPWALELSNGARCTLLTGTSILIAGQRVNYGCTNDGNVLGDPVRGPAVWRAHYFTNTRSSSTTSVDVVTAWF
;
A
#
# COMPACT_ATOMS: atom_id res chain seq x y z
N MET A 1 13.20 50.01 95.92
CA MET A 1 14.38 50.63 95.27
C MET A 1 15.20 49.51 94.65
N THR A 2 15.22 49.32 93.34
CA THR A 2 16.15 50.01 92.44
C THR A 2 15.77 49.72 90.98
N ARG A 3 15.90 50.76 90.13
CA ARG A 3 15.76 50.69 88.66
C ARG A 3 16.92 49.93 88.00
N ARG A 4 16.67 49.40 86.78
CA ARG A 4 17.47 49.45 85.52
C ARG A 4 17.09 48.23 84.65
N VAL A 5 17.16 48.15 83.33
CA VAL A 5 17.40 49.02 82.15
C VAL A 5 16.98 48.15 80.93
N PHE A 6 16.41 48.76 79.88
CA PHE A 6 16.03 48.17 78.57
C PHE A 6 17.26 47.64 77.81
N PRO A 7 17.16 46.65 76.86
CA PRO A 7 16.74 47.01 75.51
C PRO A 7 16.04 45.93 74.65
N HIS A 8 15.44 46.48 73.58
CA HIS A 8 14.85 45.89 72.39
C HIS A 8 15.32 44.49 71.95
N ARG A 9 14.34 43.65 71.60
CA ARG A 9 14.46 42.74 70.47
C ARG A 9 13.26 42.92 69.54
N VAL A 10 13.59 43.43 68.36
CA VAL A 10 12.75 43.49 67.17
C VAL A 10 12.63 42.07 66.63
N THR A 11 11.40 41.55 66.48
CA THR A 11 11.17 40.26 65.82
C THR A 11 10.51 40.54 64.47
N ILE A 12 11.29 40.38 63.40
CA ILE A 12 10.85 40.50 62.01
C ILE A 12 10.03 39.25 61.66
N ALA A 13 8.75 39.43 61.30
CA ALA A 13 7.93 38.37 60.73
C ALA A 13 8.35 38.14 59.27
N ILE A 14 8.89 36.95 58.98
CA ILE A 14 9.29 36.54 57.63
C ILE A 14 8.01 36.17 56.85
N LEU A 15 7.70 36.99 55.84
CA LEU A 15 6.64 36.72 54.86
C LEU A 15 7.17 35.66 53.86
N LEU A 16 6.67 34.43 53.95
CA LEU A 16 6.93 33.38 52.97
C LEU A 16 6.11 33.65 51.70
N VAL A 17 6.77 34.19 50.67
CA VAL A 17 6.19 34.31 49.33
C VAL A 17 6.24 32.93 48.65
N LEU A 18 5.08 32.30 48.50
CA LEU A 18 4.91 31.09 47.70
C LEU A 18 5.04 31.44 46.20
N LEU A 19 6.24 31.30 45.64
CA LEU A 19 6.42 31.23 44.20
C LEU A 19 5.89 29.87 43.70
N THR A 20 4.63 29.83 43.27
CA THR A 20 4.09 28.72 42.49
C THR A 20 4.72 28.73 41.09
N GLY A 21 5.78 27.95 40.90
CA GLY A 21 6.38 27.73 39.58
C GLY A 21 5.39 27.01 38.66
N MET A 22 4.94 27.70 37.61
CA MET A 22 4.25 27.06 36.49
C MET A 22 5.26 26.18 35.75
N LEU A 23 5.16 24.87 35.96
CA LEU A 23 5.89 23.91 35.14
C LEU A 23 5.26 23.89 33.73
N PRO A 24 6.04 24.09 32.66
CA PRO A 24 5.53 23.96 31.31
C PRO A 24 5.15 22.49 31.05
N PHE A 25 3.86 22.23 30.80
CA PHE A 25 3.41 20.95 30.28
C PHE A 25 3.99 20.78 28.87
N THR A 26 5.05 19.99 28.73
CA THR A 26 5.50 19.51 27.44
C THR A 26 4.46 18.53 26.90
N VAL A 27 3.66 18.97 25.93
CA VAL A 27 2.81 18.09 25.14
C VAL A 27 3.72 17.21 24.31
N LEU A 28 3.82 15.93 24.66
CA LEU A 28 4.47 14.94 23.80
C LEU A 28 3.57 14.76 22.57
N ALA A 29 4.08 15.14 21.40
CA ALA A 29 3.45 14.80 20.14
C ALA A 29 3.48 13.28 19.98
N GLN A 30 2.32 12.63 20.04
CA GLN A 30 2.18 11.22 19.75
C GLN A 30 2.21 11.06 18.22
N GLU A 31 3.28 10.46 17.68
CA GLU A 31 3.31 10.08 16.27
C GLU A 31 2.15 9.13 15.98
N ALA A 32 1.43 9.37 14.89
CA ALA A 32 0.35 8.50 14.46
C ALA A 32 0.90 7.08 14.25
N PRO A 33 0.16 6.03 14.66
CA PRO A 33 0.63 4.66 14.47
C PRO A 33 0.83 4.38 12.98
N VAL A 34 2.05 3.98 12.61
CA VAL A 34 2.38 3.53 11.25
C VAL A 34 1.52 2.28 10.96
N ARG A 35 0.75 2.34 9.88
CA ARG A 35 -0.13 1.26 9.42
C ARG A 35 0.08 1.07 7.93
N THR A 36 0.05 -0.19 7.47
CA THR A 36 0.01 -0.48 6.03
C THR A 36 -1.27 0.08 5.44
N ASN A 37 -1.13 1.00 4.49
CA ASN A 37 -2.24 1.56 3.76
C ASN A 37 -2.75 0.54 2.73
N ILE A 38 -4.05 0.27 2.74
CA ILE A 38 -4.69 -0.58 1.72
C ILE A 38 -5.31 0.35 0.68
N GLN A 39 -4.87 0.24 -0.57
CA GLN A 39 -5.42 1.02 -1.67
C GLN A 39 -5.95 0.11 -2.76
N TYR A 40 -7.01 0.57 -3.43
CA TYR A 40 -7.58 -0.09 -4.59
C TYR A 40 -7.28 0.74 -5.83
N PHE A 41 -6.76 0.10 -6.87
CA PHE A 41 -6.65 0.72 -8.18
C PHE A 41 -8.03 0.75 -8.82
N LEU A 42 -8.56 1.96 -8.98
CA LEU A 42 -9.90 2.23 -9.53
C LEU A 42 -9.75 3.15 -10.75
N PRO A 43 -9.53 2.60 -11.95
CA PRO A 43 -9.30 3.42 -13.13
C PRO A 43 -10.56 4.10 -13.66
N PHE A 44 -11.74 3.67 -13.20
CA PHE A 44 -13.03 4.22 -13.59
C PHE A 44 -13.77 4.84 -12.40
N ASN A 45 -14.52 5.90 -12.69
CA ASN A 45 -15.57 6.46 -11.85
C ASN A 45 -16.89 6.53 -12.64
N ALA A 46 -17.94 7.10 -12.05
CA ALA A 46 -19.25 7.22 -12.69
C ALA A 46 -19.24 8.04 -13.99
N GLN A 47 -18.20 8.84 -14.23
CA GLN A 47 -18.01 9.66 -15.43
C GLN A 47 -17.16 8.94 -16.50
N GLY A 48 -16.67 7.73 -16.24
CA GLY A 48 -15.80 6.97 -17.13
C GLY A 48 -14.37 6.87 -16.57
N LEU A 49 -13.37 6.93 -17.45
CA LEU A 49 -11.97 6.86 -17.02
C LEU A 49 -11.63 8.06 -16.13
N VAL A 50 -10.99 7.81 -14.98
CA VAL A 50 -10.63 8.83 -14.01
C VAL A 50 -9.69 9.87 -14.62
N ILE A 51 -10.00 11.16 -14.39
CA ILE A 51 -9.12 12.27 -14.78
C ILE A 51 -7.78 12.13 -14.05
N GLY A 52 -6.69 12.23 -14.81
CA GLY A 52 -5.33 12.04 -14.30
C GLY A 52 -4.73 10.67 -14.65
N ILE A 53 -5.53 9.73 -15.16
CA ILE A 53 -5.02 8.51 -15.78
C ILE A 53 -4.80 8.77 -17.28
N ALA A 54 -3.56 8.60 -17.73
CA ALA A 54 -3.19 8.72 -19.13
C ALA A 54 -3.44 7.40 -19.87
N VAL A 55 -4.03 7.52 -21.07
CA VAL A 55 -4.20 6.39 -21.99
C VAL A 55 -2.94 6.28 -22.84
N THR A 56 -2.10 5.29 -22.57
CA THR A 56 -0.83 5.07 -23.28
C THR A 56 -0.97 4.13 -24.47
N GLY A 57 -2.09 3.40 -24.56
CA GLY A 57 -2.37 2.48 -25.65
C GLY A 57 -3.86 2.23 -25.83
N ARG A 58 -4.24 1.82 -27.05
CA ARG A 58 -5.59 1.33 -27.36
C ARG A 58 -5.46 0.09 -28.21
N VAL A 59 -6.07 -1.01 -27.76
CA VAL A 59 -5.99 -2.30 -28.44
C VAL A 59 -7.36 -2.97 -28.45
N ARG A 60 -7.52 -3.97 -29.31
CA ARG A 60 -8.69 -4.85 -29.35
C ARG A 60 -8.27 -6.26 -28.93
N GLY A 61 -9.16 -6.97 -28.25
CA GLY A 61 -8.87 -8.32 -27.80
C GLY A 61 -9.98 -8.92 -26.92
N SER A 62 -9.70 -10.05 -26.29
CA SER A 62 -10.65 -10.76 -25.44
C SER A 62 -10.02 -11.21 -24.13
N CYS A 63 -10.85 -11.37 -23.11
CA CYS A 63 -10.44 -11.90 -21.81
C CYS A 63 -10.77 -13.39 -21.74
N PHE A 64 -9.96 -14.15 -21.01
CA PHE A 64 -10.05 -15.61 -20.95
C PHE A 64 -10.03 -16.17 -19.54
N ALA A 65 -9.70 -15.35 -18.53
CA ALA A 65 -9.74 -15.70 -17.13
C ALA A 65 -9.86 -14.44 -16.26
N GLY A 66 -10.27 -14.60 -15.00
CA GLY A 66 -10.01 -13.61 -13.96
C GLY A 66 -8.51 -13.31 -13.86
N SER A 67 -8.18 -12.11 -13.38
CA SER A 67 -6.79 -11.65 -13.29
C SER A 67 -5.96 -12.57 -12.40
N VAL A 68 -4.75 -12.92 -12.87
CA VAL A 68 -3.76 -13.61 -12.02
C VAL A 68 -2.88 -12.60 -11.29
N ALA A 69 -2.72 -11.40 -11.86
CA ALA A 69 -2.06 -10.29 -11.19
C ALA A 69 -2.83 -9.84 -9.95
N ASP A 70 -4.16 -9.80 -10.03
CA ASP A 70 -5.05 -9.37 -8.97
C ASP A 70 -6.10 -10.43 -8.63
N PRO A 71 -5.72 -11.49 -7.91
CA PRO A 71 -6.54 -12.68 -7.70
C PRO A 71 -7.74 -12.45 -6.77
N GLY A 72 -7.83 -11.29 -6.11
CA GLY A 72 -8.90 -10.95 -5.15
C GLY A 72 -10.05 -10.14 -5.73
N ARG A 73 -9.90 -9.64 -6.97
CA ARG A 73 -10.80 -8.67 -7.59
C ARG A 73 -11.66 -9.31 -8.68
N PRO A 74 -13.00 -9.42 -8.49
CA PRO A 74 -13.91 -9.94 -9.51
C PRO A 74 -13.96 -9.08 -10.78
N ASP A 75 -13.65 -7.80 -10.66
CA ASP A 75 -13.66 -6.82 -11.73
C ASP A 75 -12.31 -6.74 -12.48
N ALA A 76 -11.33 -7.57 -12.09
CA ALA A 76 -10.03 -7.67 -12.74
C ALA A 76 -9.92 -8.92 -13.61
N TRP A 77 -9.48 -8.73 -14.85
CA TRP A 77 -9.45 -9.75 -15.89
C TRP A 77 -8.04 -9.94 -16.47
N ARG A 78 -7.76 -11.17 -16.91
CA ARG A 78 -6.61 -11.52 -17.73
C ARG A 78 -7.05 -11.62 -19.19
N CYS A 79 -6.41 -10.81 -20.04
CA CYS A 79 -6.83 -10.64 -21.42
C CYS A 79 -5.67 -10.76 -22.41
N SER A 80 -6.02 -11.08 -23.66
CA SER A 80 -5.10 -11.12 -24.79
C SER A 80 -5.42 -9.95 -25.71
N GLY A 81 -4.42 -9.10 -25.95
CA GLY A 81 -4.47 -7.99 -26.90
C GLY A 81 -3.94 -8.37 -28.29
N THR A 82 -3.63 -7.36 -29.10
CA THR A 82 -3.01 -7.55 -30.42
C THR A 82 -1.64 -8.22 -30.29
N GLY A 83 -1.33 -9.17 -31.19
CA GLY A 83 -0.04 -9.86 -31.19
C GLY A 83 0.19 -10.82 -30.01
N ASN A 84 -0.89 -11.34 -29.41
CA ASN A 84 -0.84 -12.22 -28.22
C ASN A 84 -0.20 -11.57 -26.97
N GLN A 85 -0.22 -10.23 -26.90
CA GLN A 85 0.18 -9.52 -25.70
C GLN A 85 -0.75 -9.91 -24.54
N THR A 86 -0.19 -10.41 -23.44
CA THR A 86 -0.95 -10.60 -22.20
C THR A 86 -1.12 -9.26 -21.50
N LEU A 87 -2.36 -8.91 -21.19
CA LEU A 87 -2.74 -7.74 -20.40
C LEU A 87 -3.38 -8.24 -19.10
N ASP A 88 -2.72 -8.01 -17.98
CA ASP A 88 -3.10 -8.53 -16.66
C ASP A 88 -2.48 -7.63 -15.57
N PRO A 89 -3.27 -6.95 -14.72
CA PRO A 89 -4.74 -6.92 -14.68
C PRO A 89 -5.37 -5.93 -15.68
N CYS A 90 -6.56 -6.27 -16.16
CA CYS A 90 -7.47 -5.36 -16.87
C CYS A 90 -8.77 -5.17 -16.07
N PHE A 91 -9.07 -3.95 -15.66
CA PHE A 91 -10.23 -3.64 -14.84
C PHE A 91 -11.45 -3.30 -15.70
N GLU A 92 -12.61 -3.85 -15.36
CA GLU A 92 -13.89 -3.43 -15.93
C GLU A 92 -14.37 -2.08 -15.34
N ASN A 93 -15.26 -1.41 -16.06
CA ASN A 93 -15.94 -0.24 -15.53
C ASN A 93 -17.21 -0.69 -14.76
N PRO A 94 -17.24 -0.63 -13.42
CA PRO A 94 -18.36 -1.14 -12.63
C PRO A 94 -19.65 -0.30 -12.78
N TYR A 95 -19.57 0.88 -13.40
CA TYR A 95 -20.71 1.75 -13.65
C TYR A 95 -21.46 1.43 -14.95
N HIS A 96 -20.97 0.46 -15.73
CA HIS A 96 -21.57 0.02 -16.99
C HIS A 96 -22.10 -1.41 -16.85
N THR A 97 -23.36 -1.65 -17.21
CA THR A 97 -23.98 -2.99 -17.14
C THR A 97 -23.44 -3.97 -18.17
N THR A 98 -22.91 -3.47 -19.28
CA THR A 98 -22.27 -4.25 -20.35
C THR A 98 -20.94 -3.60 -20.72
N PRO A 99 -19.89 -3.78 -19.91
CA PRO A 99 -18.59 -3.17 -20.18
C PRO A 99 -18.03 -3.71 -21.50
N ASN A 100 -17.69 -2.81 -22.42
CA ASN A 100 -17.05 -3.12 -23.71
C ASN A 100 -15.59 -2.63 -23.79
N VAL A 101 -15.14 -1.87 -22.78
CA VAL A 101 -13.78 -1.35 -22.67
C VAL A 101 -13.27 -1.61 -21.25
N LEU A 102 -12.04 -2.13 -21.15
CA LEU A 102 -11.32 -2.34 -19.90
C LEU A 102 -10.10 -1.43 -19.85
N ALA A 103 -9.69 -1.06 -18.63
CA ALA A 103 -8.44 -0.34 -18.39
C ALA A 103 -7.39 -1.32 -17.85
N CYS A 104 -6.36 -1.58 -18.64
CA CYS A 104 -5.27 -2.48 -18.28
C CYS A 104 -4.07 -1.69 -17.76
N ALA A 105 -3.66 -1.96 -16.53
CA ALA A 105 -2.52 -1.33 -15.90
C ALA A 105 -1.37 -2.33 -15.78
N GLN A 106 -0.13 -1.89 -15.97
CA GLN A 106 1.05 -2.73 -15.66
C GLN A 106 1.48 -2.61 -14.20
N THR A 107 1.12 -1.50 -13.58
CA THR A 107 1.46 -1.12 -12.23
C THR A 107 0.47 -0.07 -11.74
N PRO A 108 0.16 0.01 -10.43
CA PRO A 108 -0.65 1.12 -9.91
C PRO A 108 0.17 2.40 -9.67
N PHE A 109 1.50 2.33 -9.77
CA PHE A 109 2.39 3.44 -9.40
C PHE A 109 2.43 4.54 -10.46
N ASP A 110 2.22 4.17 -11.71
CA ASP A 110 2.17 5.08 -12.84
C ASP A 110 0.70 5.17 -13.27
N ALA A 111 0.15 6.39 -13.29
CA ALA A 111 -1.25 6.63 -13.67
C ALA A 111 -1.48 6.44 -15.18
N ASN A 112 -1.16 5.26 -15.70
CA ASN A 112 -1.11 4.90 -17.10
C ASN A 112 -1.90 3.62 -17.35
N VAL A 113 -2.74 3.63 -18.38
CA VAL A 113 -3.50 2.44 -18.80
C VAL A 113 -3.47 2.24 -20.30
N THR A 114 -3.50 0.98 -20.70
CA THR A 114 -3.92 0.58 -22.04
C THR A 114 -5.42 0.31 -22.02
N LEU A 115 -6.18 0.95 -22.90
CA LEU A 115 -7.59 0.63 -23.07
C LEU A 115 -7.76 -0.58 -24.01
N LEU A 116 -8.39 -1.63 -23.51
CA LEU A 116 -8.75 -2.82 -24.26
C LEU A 116 -10.21 -2.74 -24.66
N THR A 117 -10.50 -2.65 -25.96
CA THR A 117 -11.87 -2.84 -26.48
C THR A 117 -12.13 -4.32 -26.68
N LEU A 118 -13.16 -4.84 -26.03
CA LEU A 118 -13.53 -6.25 -26.09
C LEU A 118 -14.04 -6.64 -27.48
N THR A 119 -13.55 -7.77 -27.99
CA THR A 119 -14.06 -8.43 -29.21
C THR A 119 -15.05 -9.55 -28.89
N GLN A 120 -15.11 -9.96 -27.62
CA GLN A 120 -15.99 -10.99 -27.08
C GLN A 120 -16.47 -10.56 -25.69
N PRO A 121 -17.65 -11.00 -25.23
CA PRO A 121 -18.10 -10.77 -23.86
C PRO A 121 -17.10 -11.30 -22.82
N LEU A 122 -17.10 -10.71 -21.62
CA LEU A 122 -16.28 -11.22 -20.51
C LEU A 122 -16.68 -12.65 -20.13
N PRO A 123 -15.71 -13.53 -19.85
CA PRO A 123 -15.96 -14.92 -19.54
C PRO A 123 -16.37 -15.06 -18.06
N THR A 124 -17.63 -14.79 -17.75
CA THR A 124 -18.15 -14.67 -16.37
C THR A 124 -18.02 -15.93 -15.53
N THR A 125 -17.88 -17.11 -16.13
CA THR A 125 -17.65 -18.36 -15.39
C THR A 125 -16.22 -18.49 -14.87
N GLN A 126 -15.30 -17.66 -15.35
CA GLN A 126 -13.88 -17.60 -14.96
C GLN A 126 -13.56 -16.38 -14.08
N VAL A 127 -14.58 -15.66 -13.61
CA VAL A 127 -14.42 -14.49 -12.75
C VAL A 127 -13.70 -14.85 -11.45
N ASN A 128 -12.82 -13.97 -10.98
CA ASN A 128 -12.23 -14.12 -9.66
C ASN A 128 -13.32 -13.96 -8.59
N ARG A 129 -13.18 -14.71 -7.50
CA ARG A 129 -14.05 -14.55 -6.34
C ARG A 129 -13.41 -13.57 -5.37
N VAL A 130 -14.24 -12.81 -4.66
CA VAL A 130 -13.77 -12.03 -3.52
C VAL A 130 -13.11 -12.99 -2.54
N ASN A 131 -11.83 -12.75 -2.28
CA ASN A 131 -11.03 -13.56 -1.37
C ASN A 131 -10.30 -12.64 -0.39
N PRO A 132 -10.71 -12.60 0.89
CA PRO A 132 -10.03 -11.81 1.92
C PRO A 132 -8.55 -12.19 2.11
N ALA A 133 -8.17 -13.42 1.76
CA ALA A 133 -6.80 -13.91 1.81
C ALA A 133 -6.00 -13.62 0.53
N ALA A 134 -6.60 -13.08 -0.53
CA ALA A 134 -5.88 -12.71 -1.75
C ALA A 134 -4.77 -11.72 -1.44
N ILE A 135 -3.60 -11.95 -2.03
CA ILE A 135 -2.44 -11.06 -1.88
C ILE A 135 -2.60 -9.82 -2.77
N PRO A 136 -2.03 -8.67 -2.38
CA PRO A 136 -2.07 -7.47 -3.21
C PRO A 136 -1.30 -7.70 -4.51
N TRP A 137 -1.76 -7.09 -5.61
CA TRP A 137 -1.07 -7.19 -6.90
C TRP A 137 0.18 -6.32 -6.98
N ALA A 138 0.32 -5.35 -6.05
CA ALA A 138 1.49 -4.50 -5.94
C ALA A 138 1.74 -4.00 -4.51
N LEU A 139 3.00 -3.67 -4.22
CA LEU A 139 3.49 -3.25 -2.91
C LEU A 139 4.39 -2.02 -3.04
N GLU A 140 4.25 -1.09 -2.10
CA GLU A 140 5.25 -0.06 -1.81
C GLU A 140 5.87 -0.36 -0.45
N LEU A 141 7.19 -0.52 -0.41
CA LEU A 141 7.93 -0.89 0.79
C LEU A 141 8.60 0.32 1.44
N SER A 142 8.87 0.25 2.74
CA SER A 142 9.48 1.37 3.50
C SER A 142 10.92 1.69 3.09
N ASN A 143 11.58 0.78 2.37
CA ASN A 143 12.87 1.02 1.73
C ASN A 143 12.76 1.71 0.35
N GLY A 144 11.55 2.13 -0.05
CA GLY A 144 11.28 2.79 -1.33
C GLY A 144 11.09 1.85 -2.52
N ALA A 145 11.19 0.53 -2.32
CA ALA A 145 10.97 -0.43 -3.41
C ALA A 145 9.49 -0.51 -3.79
N ARG A 146 9.25 -0.52 -5.11
CA ARG A 146 7.93 -0.68 -5.73
C ARG A 146 7.88 -2.04 -6.41
N CYS A 147 6.95 -2.89 -5.98
CA CYS A 147 6.91 -4.29 -6.38
C CYS A 147 5.58 -4.66 -7.03
N THR A 148 5.60 -5.46 -8.09
CA THR A 148 4.41 -6.01 -8.75
C THR A 148 4.42 -7.53 -8.69
N LEU A 149 3.24 -8.13 -8.61
CA LEU A 149 3.08 -9.58 -8.53
C LEU A 149 3.51 -10.23 -9.84
N LEU A 150 4.33 -11.28 -9.73
CA LEU A 150 4.75 -12.09 -10.86
C LEU A 150 3.66 -13.10 -11.22
N THR A 151 3.07 -12.99 -12.41
CA THR A 151 1.90 -13.80 -12.87
C THR A 151 2.25 -15.03 -13.71
N GLY A 152 3.54 -15.35 -13.80
CA GLY A 152 4.07 -16.50 -14.55
C GLY A 152 4.94 -17.41 -13.67
N THR A 153 5.80 -18.21 -14.30
CA THR A 153 6.77 -19.03 -13.58
C THR A 153 7.80 -18.13 -12.89
N SER A 154 8.04 -18.39 -11.61
CA SER A 154 9.16 -17.79 -10.86
C SER A 154 9.89 -18.87 -10.08
N ILE A 155 11.08 -18.51 -9.58
CA ILE A 155 11.97 -19.43 -8.85
C ILE A 155 11.47 -19.69 -7.42
N LEU A 156 11.94 -20.80 -6.86
CA LEU A 156 11.76 -21.14 -5.45
C LEU A 156 13.07 -20.92 -4.69
N ILE A 157 13.00 -20.25 -3.55
CA ILE A 157 14.12 -20.09 -2.60
C ILE A 157 13.62 -20.60 -1.25
N ALA A 158 14.33 -21.55 -0.65
CA ALA A 158 13.92 -22.21 0.60
C ALA A 158 12.46 -22.74 0.55
N GLY A 159 12.04 -23.26 -0.60
CA GLY A 159 10.67 -23.76 -0.83
C GLY A 159 9.60 -22.68 -0.96
N GLN A 160 9.96 -21.40 -0.87
CA GLN A 160 9.04 -20.27 -1.05
C GLN A 160 9.20 -19.69 -2.45
N ARG A 161 8.07 -19.36 -3.09
CA ARG A 161 8.08 -18.72 -4.41
C ARG A 161 8.49 -17.26 -4.30
N VAL A 162 9.30 -16.78 -5.22
CA VAL A 162 9.49 -15.33 -5.39
C VAL A 162 8.21 -14.78 -6.00
N ASN A 163 7.43 -14.05 -5.20
CA ASN A 163 6.10 -13.60 -5.60
C ASN A 163 6.12 -12.25 -6.28
N TYR A 164 7.01 -11.34 -5.88
CA TYR A 164 7.06 -10.00 -6.45
C TYR A 164 8.44 -9.68 -7.00
N GLY A 165 8.45 -9.08 -8.19
CA GLY A 165 9.60 -8.37 -8.73
C GLY A 165 9.49 -6.89 -8.37
N CYS A 166 10.58 -6.28 -7.95
CA CYS A 166 10.62 -4.90 -7.51
C CYS A 166 11.59 -4.06 -8.35
N THR A 167 11.42 -2.75 -8.27
CA THR A 167 12.47 -1.79 -8.68
C THR A 167 13.79 -2.07 -7.96
N ASN A 168 14.90 -1.58 -8.52
CA ASN A 168 16.26 -1.70 -7.96
C ASN A 168 16.73 -3.15 -7.80
N ASP A 169 16.39 -4.04 -8.75
CA ASP A 169 16.72 -5.48 -8.74
C ASP A 169 16.25 -6.23 -7.49
N GLY A 170 15.23 -5.68 -6.82
CA GLY A 170 14.64 -6.22 -5.61
C GLY A 170 13.59 -7.28 -5.90
N ASN A 171 13.36 -8.14 -4.90
CA ASN A 171 12.36 -9.20 -4.95
C ASN A 171 11.72 -9.39 -3.59
N VAL A 172 10.49 -9.91 -3.55
CA VAL A 172 9.84 -10.36 -2.32
C VAL A 172 9.64 -11.88 -2.38
N LEU A 173 10.18 -12.55 -1.36
CA LEU A 173 10.03 -13.98 -1.16
C LEU A 173 8.72 -14.28 -0.40
N GLY A 174 7.87 -15.12 -0.99
CA GLY A 174 6.58 -15.52 -0.42
C GLY A 174 5.55 -14.39 -0.36
N ASP A 175 4.48 -14.62 0.39
CA ASP A 175 3.42 -13.65 0.63
C ASP A 175 3.83 -12.61 1.69
N PRO A 176 3.33 -11.37 1.62
CA PRO A 176 3.47 -10.43 2.73
C PRO A 176 2.84 -10.98 4.01
N VAL A 177 3.60 -10.94 5.10
CA VAL A 177 3.12 -11.35 6.43
C VAL A 177 2.21 -10.24 6.97
N ARG A 178 0.92 -10.53 7.11
CA ARG A 178 -0.07 -9.56 7.58
C ARG A 178 -0.07 -9.43 9.09
N GLY A 179 0.36 -8.28 9.60
CA GLY A 179 0.18 -7.89 10.99
C GLY A 179 -1.09 -7.06 11.22
N PRO A 180 -1.48 -6.82 12.49
CA PRO A 180 -2.69 -6.06 12.84
C PRO A 180 -2.61 -4.56 12.47
N ALA A 181 -1.40 -4.00 12.40
CA ALA A 181 -1.15 -2.63 11.97
C ALA A 181 -0.25 -2.58 10.74
N VAL A 182 0.89 -3.28 10.77
CA VAL A 182 1.90 -3.24 9.71
C VAL A 182 2.09 -4.62 9.14
N TRP A 183 2.08 -4.72 7.81
CA TRP A 183 2.45 -5.91 7.06
C TRP A 183 3.93 -5.86 6.74
N ARG A 184 4.55 -7.02 6.55
CA ARG A 184 5.98 -7.13 6.24
C ARG A 184 6.24 -8.00 5.04
N ALA A 185 7.23 -7.60 4.25
CA ALA A 185 7.74 -8.35 3.10
C ALA A 185 9.15 -8.88 3.41
N HIS A 186 9.44 -10.10 2.98
CA HIS A 186 10.79 -10.66 3.00
C HIS A 186 11.53 -10.23 1.72
N TYR A 187 12.14 -9.06 1.78
CA TYR A 187 12.81 -8.41 0.65
C TYR A 187 14.25 -8.88 0.50
N PHE A 188 14.72 -9.05 -0.73
CA PHE A 188 16.13 -9.28 -1.04
C PHE A 188 16.49 -8.73 -2.43
N THR A 189 17.78 -8.59 -2.70
CA THR A 189 18.31 -8.26 -4.03
C THR A 189 19.14 -9.43 -4.56
N ASN A 190 19.11 -9.67 -5.86
CA ASN A 190 19.79 -10.83 -6.46
C ASN A 190 21.32 -10.78 -6.32
N THR A 191 21.91 -9.59 -6.19
CA THR A 191 23.37 -9.39 -6.26
C THR A 191 24.04 -9.09 -4.92
N ARG A 192 23.27 -8.73 -3.88
CA ARG A 192 23.85 -8.24 -2.61
C ARG A 192 23.33 -8.93 -1.36
N SER A 193 22.37 -9.84 -1.51
CA SER A 193 21.69 -10.45 -0.36
C SER A 193 22.08 -11.91 -0.19
N SER A 194 22.64 -12.26 0.98
CA SER A 194 22.79 -13.65 1.44
C SER A 194 21.59 -14.13 2.28
N SER A 195 20.68 -13.22 2.62
CA SER A 195 19.46 -13.46 3.39
C SER A 195 18.38 -12.44 3.01
N THR A 196 17.12 -12.74 3.33
CA THR A 196 16.04 -11.74 3.22
C THR A 196 16.09 -10.76 4.39
N THR A 197 15.64 -9.55 4.14
CA THR A 197 15.39 -8.52 5.16
C THR A 197 13.90 -8.33 5.31
N SER A 198 13.42 -8.21 6.55
CA SER A 198 12.02 -7.86 6.79
C SER A 198 11.85 -6.36 6.59
N VAL A 199 11.00 -5.97 5.65
CA VAL A 199 10.72 -4.57 5.32
C VAL A 199 9.23 -4.32 5.46
N ASP A 200 8.86 -3.21 6.08
CA ASP A 200 7.46 -2.85 6.27
C ASP A 200 6.82 -2.51 4.91
N VAL A 201 5.60 -2.97 4.71
CA VAL A 201 4.76 -2.59 3.58
C VAL A 201 4.06 -1.28 3.94
N VAL A 202 4.37 -0.22 3.20
CA VAL A 202 3.76 1.09 3.36
C VAL A 202 2.39 1.12 2.69
N THR A 203 2.31 0.63 1.45
CA THR A 203 1.05 0.53 0.70
C THR A 203 0.92 -0.86 0.09
N ALA A 204 -0.25 -1.48 0.24
CA ALA A 204 -0.65 -2.68 -0.47
C ALA A 204 -1.77 -2.33 -1.45
N TRP A 205 -1.55 -2.62 -2.73
CA TRP A 205 -2.46 -2.30 -3.82
C TRP A 205 -3.28 -3.51 -4.24
N PHE A 206 -4.59 -3.31 -4.30
CA PHE A 206 -5.61 -4.26 -4.70
C PHE A 206 -6.44 -3.68 -5.84
#